data_AF-A0A086ZMT8-F1
#
_entry.id   AF-A0A086ZMT8-F1
#
_cell.length_a   1.000
_cell.length_b   1.000
_cell.length_c   1.000
_cell.angle_alpha   90.00
_cell.angle_beta   90.00
_cell.angle_gamma   90.00
#
_symmetry.space_group_name_H-M   'P 1'
#
loop_
_entity.id
_entity.type
_entity.pdbx_description
1 polymer ?
#
loop_
_entity_poly.entity_id
_entity_poly.type
_entity_poly.pdbx_seq_one_letter_code
_entity_poly.pdbx_strand_id
1 'polypeptide(L)'
;MPYRGGMPKTSRTATFTTRNASYGGGSRRGGSSTRPVLRDWIPDQPGAWVMAMLPALSGVAIGGATVNTIWMLAAWALCYCVQFTAARWIKSRFSRRYAKQVLIYTVLLFAVGLPFLNVNPGVLRWAPYFAALAAISFAAAYLRRERSLWGNGAAVLASSSMPTVIASFGDPAKLSDGCAVPTALTNGLISHADCVRYVEHGAALFRGQLPTPETWWSTYALPSAGLAASLLFALTQFGSVLFVKTMIRERGNRRYLRASWGWHGMLLALCAGAWLFADPSGRLAWLRGGWSDPSSFDWKGCMMTVVAACLLLRAIVLPIVAKNRRLKPIAVGMTELSSNLLVFAASVAF
;
A
#
# COMPACT_ATOMS: atom_id res chain seq x y z
N MET A 1 -89.94 -21.48 -2.29
CA MET A 1 -89.34 -20.43 -3.16
C MET A 1 -88.15 -19.81 -2.42
N PRO A 2 -87.05 -19.46 -3.10
CA PRO A 2 -85.82 -20.27 -2.97
C PRO A 2 -84.53 -19.46 -2.65
N TYR A 3 -83.39 -20.17 -2.66
CA TYR A 3 -81.97 -19.74 -2.83
C TYR A 3 -81.14 -19.39 -1.57
N ARG A 4 -80.17 -20.26 -1.23
CA ARG A 4 -78.71 -20.26 -1.61
C ARG A 4 -77.93 -19.22 -0.78
N GLY A 5 -76.81 -19.51 -0.13
CA GLY A 5 -75.84 -20.61 -0.22
C GLY A 5 -74.45 -20.00 0.01
N GLY A 6 -73.57 -20.68 0.75
CA GLY A 6 -72.13 -20.36 0.80
C GLY A 6 -71.54 -20.16 2.21
N MET A 7 -71.16 -21.27 2.85
CA MET A 7 -70.08 -21.33 3.86
C MET A 7 -68.74 -21.58 3.13
N PRO A 8 -67.55 -21.64 3.78
CA PRO A 8 -67.15 -21.20 5.14
C PRO A 8 -65.75 -20.52 5.18
N LYS A 9 -65.32 -20.01 6.36
CA LYS A 9 -64.12 -20.49 7.10
C LYS A 9 -63.56 -19.46 8.11
N THR A 10 -63.45 -19.95 9.36
CA THR A 10 -62.34 -19.77 10.34
C THR A 10 -61.93 -18.34 10.70
N SER A 11 -61.96 -17.92 11.97
CA SER A 11 -61.09 -18.45 13.03
C SER A 11 -61.52 -17.86 14.39
N ARG A 12 -61.55 -18.71 15.42
CA ARG A 12 -61.89 -18.35 16.79
C ARG A 12 -60.73 -17.62 17.47
N THR A 13 -61.03 -16.44 17.98
CA THR A 13 -60.32 -15.74 19.07
C THR A 13 -60.56 -16.49 20.38
N ALA A 14 -59.50 -16.80 21.13
CA ALA A 14 -59.61 -17.06 22.57
C ALA A 14 -58.24 -16.87 23.25
N THR A 15 -58.12 -15.76 23.94
CA THR A 15 -57.17 -15.44 25.00
C THR A 15 -57.27 -16.47 26.13
N PHE A 16 -56.17 -16.98 26.68
CA PHE A 16 -56.06 -17.22 28.13
C PHE A 16 -54.60 -17.39 28.59
N THR A 17 -54.32 -16.65 29.66
CA THR A 17 -53.16 -16.60 30.55
C THR A 17 -52.71 -17.96 31.13
N THR A 18 -51.41 -18.13 31.43
CA THR A 18 -50.85 -18.24 32.81
C THR A 18 -49.36 -18.67 32.87
N ARG A 19 -48.63 -17.97 33.77
CA ARG A 19 -47.56 -18.39 34.72
C ARG A 19 -46.40 -19.31 34.28
N ASN A 20 -45.17 -18.88 34.62
CA ASN A 20 -44.28 -19.53 35.61
C ASN A 20 -42.92 -18.78 35.66
N ALA A 21 -42.61 -18.12 36.78
CA ALA A 21 -41.87 -18.65 37.93
C ALA A 21 -40.36 -18.46 37.78
N SER A 22 -39.87 -17.44 38.47
CA SER A 22 -38.47 -17.13 38.73
C SER A 22 -37.75 -18.31 39.41
N TYR A 23 -36.60 -18.71 38.87
CA TYR A 23 -35.58 -19.45 39.59
C TYR A 23 -34.19 -18.99 39.14
N GLY A 24 -33.31 -18.76 40.13
CA GLY A 24 -31.88 -18.93 39.97
C GLY A 24 -31.07 -17.66 39.73
N GLY A 25 -30.75 -16.96 40.82
CA GLY A 25 -29.60 -16.07 40.87
C GLY A 25 -28.32 -16.86 40.57
N GLY A 26 -27.64 -16.48 39.49
CA GLY A 26 -26.30 -16.94 39.14
C GLY A 26 -25.40 -15.73 38.98
N SER A 27 -24.46 -15.59 39.91
CA SER A 27 -23.46 -14.52 40.01
C SER A 27 -22.92 -14.04 38.65
N ARG A 28 -23.14 -12.75 38.32
CA ARG A 28 -22.35 -12.04 37.31
C ARG A 28 -20.89 -12.00 37.78
N ARG A 29 -20.10 -13.00 37.43
CA ARG A 29 -18.64 -12.89 37.45
C ARG A 29 -18.26 -11.86 36.40
N GLY A 30 -17.84 -10.69 36.88
CA GLY A 30 -17.18 -9.67 36.08
C GLY A 30 -15.93 -10.24 35.45
N GLY A 31 -16.03 -10.64 34.19
CA GLY A 31 -14.88 -10.78 33.31
C GLY A 31 -14.56 -9.40 32.75
N SER A 32 -13.62 -8.70 33.36
CA SER A 32 -13.06 -7.46 32.83
C SER A 32 -12.45 -7.73 31.46
N SER A 33 -13.20 -7.45 30.38
CA SER A 33 -12.62 -7.42 29.05
C SER A 33 -11.83 -6.11 28.93
N THR A 34 -10.54 -6.15 29.23
CA THR A 34 -9.56 -5.10 28.87
C THR A 34 -9.27 -5.08 27.36
N ARG A 35 -9.80 -6.06 26.62
CA ARG A 35 -9.65 -6.25 25.16
C ARG A 35 -10.26 -5.18 24.23
N PRO A 36 -11.23 -4.32 24.61
CA PRO A 36 -11.74 -3.26 23.73
C PRO A 36 -10.76 -2.12 23.54
N VAL A 37 -9.96 -1.79 24.57
CA VAL A 37 -9.13 -0.58 24.56
C VAL A 37 -7.96 -0.75 23.60
N LEU A 38 -7.22 -1.87 23.60
CA LEU A 38 -6.06 -2.06 22.70
C LEU A 38 -6.41 -2.03 21.20
N ARG A 39 -7.59 -2.53 20.81
CA ARG A 39 -8.10 -2.45 19.43
C ARG A 39 -8.37 -1.02 18.97
N ASP A 40 -8.49 -0.07 19.90
CA ASP A 40 -8.67 1.34 19.56
C ASP A 40 -7.35 2.04 19.19
N TRP A 41 -6.20 1.47 19.52
CA TRP A 41 -4.88 2.12 19.34
C TRP A 41 -4.12 1.64 18.10
N ILE A 42 -4.21 0.34 17.76
CA ILE A 42 -3.42 -0.26 16.68
C ILE A 42 -4.34 -0.96 15.67
N PRO A 43 -4.09 -0.83 14.35
CA PRO A 43 -4.81 -1.59 13.33
C PRO A 43 -4.70 -3.09 13.56
N ASP A 44 -5.83 -3.80 13.62
CA ASP A 44 -5.90 -5.22 14.00
C ASP A 44 -5.73 -6.19 12.82
N GLN A 45 -5.34 -5.67 11.64
CA GLN A 45 -5.20 -6.46 10.41
C GLN A 45 -3.73 -6.49 9.98
N PRO A 46 -3.03 -7.64 10.11
CA PRO A 46 -1.61 -7.73 9.73
C PRO A 46 -1.39 -7.44 8.24
N GLY A 47 -2.36 -7.79 7.37
CA GLY A 47 -2.29 -7.47 5.95
C GLY A 47 -2.29 -5.97 5.64
N ALA A 48 -2.93 -5.14 6.46
CA ALA A 48 -2.95 -3.69 6.25
C ALA A 48 -1.59 -3.05 6.54
N TRP A 49 -0.90 -3.53 7.60
CA TRP A 49 0.47 -3.14 7.91
C TRP A 49 1.43 -3.51 6.78
N VAL A 50 1.29 -4.72 6.25
CA VAL A 50 2.16 -5.22 5.18
C VAL A 50 2.00 -4.40 3.90
N MET A 51 0.76 -4.09 3.48
CA MET A 51 0.52 -3.24 2.31
C MET A 51 1.06 -1.82 2.49
N ALA A 52 1.01 -1.28 3.72
CA ALA A 52 1.50 0.05 4.03
C ALA A 52 3.03 0.11 4.17
N MET A 53 3.67 -0.92 4.72
CA MET A 53 5.09 -0.88 5.11
C MET A 53 6.03 -1.55 4.11
N LEU A 54 5.60 -2.57 3.37
CA LEU A 54 6.50 -3.26 2.42
C LEU A 54 7.07 -2.34 1.32
N PRO A 55 6.32 -1.39 0.74
CA PRO A 55 6.92 -0.45 -0.21
C PRO A 55 8.02 0.39 0.44
N ALA A 56 7.79 0.88 1.66
CA ALA A 56 8.80 1.65 2.37
C ALA A 56 10.05 0.80 2.69
N LEU A 57 9.87 -0.45 3.14
CA LEU A 57 10.96 -1.40 3.35
C LEU A 57 11.74 -1.69 2.06
N SER A 58 11.06 -1.75 0.91
CA SER A 58 11.70 -1.93 -0.39
C SER A 58 12.59 -0.73 -0.72
N GLY A 59 12.13 0.49 -0.42
CA GLY A 59 12.95 1.70 -0.50
C GLY A 59 14.22 1.65 0.34
N VAL A 60 14.15 1.10 1.56
CA VAL A 60 15.35 0.89 2.41
C VAL A 60 16.29 -0.15 1.78
N ALA A 61 15.76 -1.24 1.24
CA ALA A 61 16.58 -2.28 0.61
C ALA A 61 17.29 -1.75 -0.65
N ILE A 62 16.56 -1.05 -1.52
CA ILE A 62 17.08 -0.44 -2.75
C ILE A 62 18.08 0.66 -2.39
N GLY A 63 17.69 1.63 -1.57
CA GLY A 63 18.53 2.77 -1.18
C GLY A 63 19.64 2.44 -0.19
N GLY A 64 19.65 1.26 0.42
CA GLY A 64 20.59 0.90 1.50
C GLY A 64 20.07 1.28 2.89
N ALA A 65 20.45 0.47 3.89
CA ALA A 65 20.08 0.68 5.28
C ALA A 65 21.00 1.71 5.92
N THR A 66 20.62 2.98 5.83
CA THR A 66 21.31 4.12 6.43
C THR A 66 20.45 4.69 7.56
N VAL A 67 21.03 5.59 8.37
CA VAL A 67 20.28 6.30 9.42
C VAL A 67 19.07 7.02 8.82
N ASN A 68 19.23 7.69 7.68
CA ASN A 68 18.13 8.42 7.03
C ASN A 68 17.00 7.49 6.56
N THR A 69 17.31 6.36 5.93
CA THR A 69 16.28 5.46 5.41
C THR A 69 15.51 4.75 6.52
N ILE A 70 16.19 4.36 7.61
CA ILE A 70 15.56 3.79 8.80
C ILE A 70 14.71 4.84 9.53
N TRP A 71 15.20 6.08 9.64
CA TRP A 71 14.45 7.18 10.24
C TRP A 71 13.19 7.49 9.44
N MET A 72 13.27 7.56 8.11
CA MET A 72 12.10 7.73 7.25
C MET A 72 11.10 6.58 7.39
N LEU A 73 11.57 5.34 7.52
CA LEU A 73 10.69 4.19 7.77
C LEU A 73 9.92 4.33 9.09
N ALA A 74 10.60 4.76 10.16
CA ALA A 74 9.96 5.03 11.45
C ALA A 74 8.95 6.19 11.37
N ALA A 75 9.30 7.28 10.69
CA ALA A 75 8.41 8.41 10.44
C ALA A 75 7.18 7.99 9.62
N TRP A 76 7.36 7.14 8.60
CA TRP A 76 6.29 6.59 7.77
C TRP A 76 5.33 5.71 8.60
N ALA A 77 5.84 4.86 9.47
CA ALA A 77 5.02 4.06 10.38
C ALA A 77 4.18 4.93 11.32
N LEU A 78 4.75 6.04 11.82
CA LEU A 78 4.01 7.02 12.61
C LEU A 78 2.96 7.76 11.79
N CYS A 79 3.27 8.18 10.55
CA CYS A 79 2.31 8.77 9.62
C CYS A 79 1.12 7.83 9.39
N TYR A 80 1.36 6.53 9.22
CA TYR A 80 0.30 5.53 9.10
C TYR A 80 -0.58 5.45 10.35
N CYS A 81 0.02 5.47 11.56
CA CYS A 81 -0.72 5.48 12.82
C CYS A 81 -1.57 6.76 13.00
N VAL A 82 -1.00 7.93 12.67
CA VAL A 82 -1.73 9.21 12.66
C VAL A 82 -2.89 9.13 11.66
N GLN A 83 -2.66 8.67 10.43
CA GLN A 83 -3.71 8.55 9.44
C GLN A 83 -4.85 7.65 9.91
N PHE A 84 -4.54 6.50 10.50
CA PHE A 84 -5.52 5.55 11.03
C PHE A 84 -6.37 6.16 12.16
N THR A 85 -5.73 6.78 13.14
CA THR A 85 -6.42 7.36 14.30
C THR A 85 -7.18 8.62 13.93
N ALA A 86 -6.61 9.49 13.10
CA ALA A 86 -7.25 10.71 12.60
C ALA A 86 -8.47 10.40 11.75
N ALA A 87 -8.40 9.41 10.84
CA ALA A 87 -9.56 8.99 10.06
C ALA A 87 -10.73 8.53 10.94
N ARG A 88 -10.47 7.79 12.03
CA ARG A 88 -11.49 7.38 13.01
C ARG A 88 -12.08 8.58 13.74
N TRP A 89 -11.24 9.52 14.16
CA TRP A 89 -11.67 10.73 14.84
C TRP A 89 -12.56 11.60 13.95
N ILE A 90 -12.15 11.85 12.70
CA ILE A 90 -12.92 12.59 11.69
C ILE A 90 -14.27 11.90 11.40
N LYS A 91 -14.26 10.58 11.18
CA LYS A 91 -15.47 9.77 10.93
C LYS A 91 -16.48 9.84 12.08
N SER A 92 -15.97 9.93 13.31
CA SER A 92 -16.76 10.06 14.53
C SER A 92 -17.28 11.47 14.80
N ARG A 93 -17.12 12.41 13.85
CA ARG A 93 -17.41 13.84 14.02
C ARG A 93 -16.66 14.43 15.22
N PHE A 94 -15.37 14.12 15.29
CA PHE A 94 -14.44 14.66 16.28
C PHE A 94 -14.78 14.31 17.74
N SER A 95 -15.30 13.10 17.99
CA SER A 95 -15.60 12.62 19.34
C SER A 95 -14.37 12.62 20.25
N ARG A 96 -14.53 13.11 21.49
CA ARG A 96 -13.47 13.13 22.52
C ARG A 96 -12.86 11.74 22.80
N ARG A 97 -13.59 10.66 22.55
CA ARG A 97 -13.11 9.27 22.72
C ARG A 97 -11.85 8.97 21.90
N TYR A 98 -11.70 9.55 20.70
CA TYR A 98 -10.59 9.27 19.79
C TYR A 98 -9.52 10.37 19.76
N ALA A 99 -9.78 11.52 20.41
CA ALA A 99 -8.90 12.69 20.37
C ALA A 99 -7.53 12.41 21.02
N LYS A 100 -7.52 11.63 22.13
CA LYS A 100 -6.28 11.31 22.85
C LYS A 100 -5.31 10.50 21.98
N GLN A 101 -5.79 9.53 21.22
CA GLN A 101 -4.95 8.70 20.35
C GLN A 101 -4.35 9.54 19.22
N VAL A 102 -5.16 10.39 18.58
CA VAL A 102 -4.69 11.31 17.54
C VAL A 102 -3.60 12.22 18.09
N LEU A 103 -3.85 12.87 19.24
CA LEU A 103 -2.89 13.76 19.86
C LEU A 103 -1.55 13.08 20.14
N ILE A 104 -1.57 11.88 20.74
CA ILE A 104 -0.34 11.15 21.09
C ILE A 104 0.47 10.80 19.83
N TYR A 105 -0.16 10.18 18.82
CA TYR A 105 0.56 9.81 17.60
C TYR A 105 1.04 11.05 16.83
N THR A 106 0.29 12.14 16.83
CA THR A 106 0.71 13.40 16.21
C THR A 106 1.91 14.02 16.94
N VAL A 107 1.92 14.02 18.28
CA VAL A 107 3.09 14.51 19.06
C VAL A 107 4.32 13.64 18.79
N LEU A 108 4.18 12.31 18.77
CA LEU A 108 5.28 11.41 18.42
C LEU A 108 5.78 11.64 16.99
N LEU A 109 4.87 11.84 16.04
CA LEU A 109 5.25 12.17 14.66
C LEU A 109 6.02 13.49 14.58
N PHE A 110 5.62 14.53 15.31
CA PHE A 110 6.39 15.78 15.35
C PHE A 110 7.75 15.60 16.03
N ALA A 111 7.81 14.84 17.12
CA ALA A 111 9.07 14.56 17.83
C ALA A 111 10.09 13.82 16.96
N VAL A 112 9.63 12.91 16.08
CA VAL A 112 10.49 12.17 15.14
C VAL A 112 10.71 12.92 13.83
N GLY A 113 9.69 13.60 13.32
CA GLY A 113 9.68 14.23 12.02
C GLY A 113 10.37 15.60 11.97
N LEU A 114 10.22 16.44 13.00
CA LEU A 114 10.85 17.77 13.01
C LEU A 114 12.39 17.70 13.01
N PRO A 115 13.05 16.82 13.80
CA PRO A 115 14.50 16.70 13.70
C PRO A 115 14.94 16.13 12.34
N PHE A 116 14.18 15.22 11.74
CA PHE A 116 14.47 14.75 10.38
C PHE A 116 14.38 15.90 9.35
N LEU A 117 13.36 16.76 9.44
CA LEU A 117 13.21 17.94 8.59
C LEU A 117 14.34 18.96 8.77
N ASN A 118 14.87 19.08 9.99
CA ASN A 118 15.99 19.96 10.26
C ASN A 118 17.29 19.47 9.59
N VAL A 119 17.53 18.15 9.61
CA VAL A 119 18.71 17.54 8.99
C VAL A 119 18.55 17.40 7.47
N ASN A 120 17.34 17.11 6.98
CA ASN A 120 17.05 16.82 5.58
C ASN A 120 15.88 17.70 5.06
N PRO A 121 16.03 19.04 5.00
CA PRO A 121 14.97 19.94 4.55
C PRO A 121 14.50 19.67 3.12
N GLY A 122 15.34 19.04 2.29
CA GLY A 122 15.03 18.64 0.93
C GLY A 122 13.83 17.70 0.80
N VAL A 123 13.43 16.99 1.86
CA VAL A 123 12.25 16.11 1.83
C VAL A 123 10.94 16.88 1.60
N LEU A 124 10.91 18.18 1.92
CA LEU A 124 9.72 19.04 1.78
C LEU A 124 9.20 19.14 0.33
N ARG A 125 10.01 18.78 -0.67
CA ARG A 125 9.56 18.69 -2.08
C ARG A 125 8.38 17.73 -2.27
N TRP A 126 8.30 16.71 -1.42
CA TRP A 126 7.22 15.71 -1.44
C TRP A 126 5.99 16.15 -0.64
N ALA A 127 6.09 17.24 0.14
CA ALA A 127 5.01 17.69 1.01
C ALA A 127 3.71 18.02 0.25
N PRO A 128 3.72 18.74 -0.89
CA PRO A 128 2.47 19.00 -1.63
C PRO A 128 1.78 17.72 -2.12
N TYR A 129 2.57 16.74 -2.59
CA TYR A 129 2.06 15.45 -3.04
C TYR A 129 1.40 14.67 -1.89
N PHE A 130 2.07 14.52 -0.76
CA PHE A 130 1.49 13.82 0.40
C PHE A 130 0.35 14.60 1.06
N ALA A 131 0.39 15.93 1.06
CA ALA A 131 -0.71 16.76 1.56
C ALA A 131 -1.98 16.56 0.73
N ALA A 132 -1.87 16.50 -0.61
CA ALA A 132 -2.99 16.21 -1.48
C ALA A 132 -3.57 14.81 -1.20
N LEU A 133 -2.72 13.78 -1.09
CA LEU A 133 -3.16 12.42 -0.78
C LEU A 133 -3.80 12.29 0.61
N ALA A 134 -3.24 12.97 1.61
CA ALA A 134 -3.79 13.03 2.95
C ALA A 134 -5.15 13.73 2.97
N ALA A 135 -5.29 14.87 2.28
CA ALA A 135 -6.56 15.59 2.14
C ALA A 135 -7.64 14.73 1.49
N ILE A 136 -7.30 14.01 0.42
CA ILE A 136 -8.20 13.03 -0.21
C ILE A 136 -8.59 11.95 0.81
N SER A 137 -7.63 11.35 1.51
CA SER A 137 -7.92 10.29 2.50
C SER A 137 -8.80 10.79 3.66
N PHE A 138 -8.57 12.00 4.16
CA PHE A 138 -9.40 12.62 5.20
C PHE A 138 -10.78 13.03 4.70
N ALA A 139 -10.90 13.53 3.48
CA ALA A 139 -12.20 13.76 2.84
C ALA A 139 -12.98 12.45 2.72
N ALA A 140 -12.31 11.33 2.39
CA ALA A 140 -12.94 10.01 2.35
C ALA A 140 -13.44 9.58 3.74
N ALA A 141 -12.66 9.84 4.79
CA ALA A 141 -13.06 9.56 6.17
C ALA A 141 -14.26 10.43 6.61
N TYR A 142 -14.24 11.73 6.29
CA TYR A 142 -15.31 12.68 6.61
C TYR A 142 -16.63 12.32 5.94
N LEU A 143 -16.58 11.91 4.66
CA LEU A 143 -17.73 11.45 3.90
C LEU A 143 -18.13 10.01 4.23
N ARG A 144 -17.42 9.32 5.14
CA ARG A 144 -17.59 7.91 5.50
C ARG A 144 -17.47 6.96 4.29
N ARG A 145 -16.67 7.38 3.30
CA ARG A 145 -16.35 6.66 2.05
C ARG A 145 -14.90 6.17 2.01
N GLU A 146 -14.30 5.90 3.16
CA GLU A 146 -12.93 5.34 3.31
C GLU A 146 -12.67 4.07 2.46
N ARG A 147 -13.74 3.37 2.06
CA ARG A 147 -13.73 2.13 1.28
C ARG A 147 -13.95 2.34 -0.23
N SER A 148 -14.02 3.58 -0.68
CA SER A 148 -14.17 3.95 -2.09
C SER A 148 -12.90 3.63 -2.88
N LEU A 149 -13.02 3.59 -4.21
CA LEU A 149 -11.84 3.38 -5.07
C LEU A 149 -10.84 4.54 -4.98
N TRP A 150 -11.32 5.78 -4.87
CA TRP A 150 -10.45 6.95 -4.76
C TRP A 150 -9.76 7.04 -3.39
N GLY A 151 -10.44 6.66 -2.30
CA GLY A 151 -9.84 6.61 -0.97
C GLY A 151 -8.77 5.52 -0.86
N ASN A 152 -9.08 4.31 -1.38
CA ASN A 152 -8.10 3.24 -1.48
C ASN A 152 -6.94 3.62 -2.43
N GLY A 153 -7.24 4.29 -3.55
CA GLY A 153 -6.25 4.75 -4.51
C GLY A 153 -5.26 5.74 -3.91
N ALA A 154 -5.75 6.71 -3.12
CA ALA A 154 -4.88 7.65 -2.43
C ALA A 154 -3.95 6.95 -1.42
N ALA A 155 -4.46 5.97 -0.68
CA ALA A 155 -3.64 5.18 0.25
C ALA A 155 -2.60 4.32 -0.49
N VAL A 156 -2.98 3.70 -1.61
CA VAL A 156 -2.07 2.94 -2.46
C VAL A 156 -0.97 3.85 -2.99
N LEU A 157 -1.31 5.00 -3.57
CA LEU A 157 -0.32 5.96 -4.10
C LEU A 157 0.63 6.49 -3.02
N ALA A 158 0.12 6.78 -1.82
CA ALA A 158 0.94 7.22 -0.70
C ALA A 158 1.94 6.12 -0.28
N SER A 159 1.48 4.88 -0.15
CA SER A 159 2.33 3.75 0.20
C SER A 159 3.33 3.44 -0.91
N SER A 160 2.85 3.32 -2.14
CA SER A 160 3.66 2.89 -3.28
C SER A 160 4.66 3.93 -3.73
N SER A 161 4.58 5.20 -3.34
CA SER A 161 5.61 6.20 -3.66
C SER A 161 6.81 6.15 -2.70
N MET A 162 6.65 5.55 -1.51
CA MET A 162 7.70 5.45 -0.51
C MET A 162 9.00 4.78 -0.98
N PRO A 163 9.03 3.77 -1.87
CA PRO A 163 10.28 3.27 -2.41
C PRO A 163 11.13 4.37 -3.07
N THR A 164 10.52 5.22 -3.90
CA THR A 164 11.22 6.36 -4.55
C THR A 164 11.70 7.36 -3.50
N VAL A 165 10.81 7.74 -2.58
CA VAL A 165 11.12 8.75 -1.57
C VAL A 165 12.28 8.25 -0.70
N ILE A 166 12.20 7.04 -0.13
CA ILE A 166 13.23 6.53 0.77
C ILE A 166 14.55 6.28 0.02
N ALA A 167 14.51 5.73 -1.20
CA ALA A 167 15.72 5.51 -1.98
C ALA A 167 16.46 6.83 -2.30
N SER A 168 15.74 7.95 -2.46
CA SER A 168 16.37 9.27 -2.69
C SER A 168 17.18 9.80 -1.50
N PHE A 169 16.97 9.26 -0.29
CA PHE A 169 17.74 9.59 0.92
C PHE A 169 18.69 8.46 1.35
N GLY A 170 18.90 7.49 0.46
CA GLY A 170 19.76 6.33 0.66
C GLY A 170 21.26 6.61 0.69
N ASP A 171 22.02 5.52 0.62
CA ASP A 171 23.47 5.51 0.51
C ASP A 171 23.92 6.07 -0.85
N PRO A 172 24.71 7.16 -0.88
CA PRO A 172 25.28 7.69 -2.11
C PRO A 172 26.10 6.67 -2.91
N ALA A 173 26.71 5.69 -2.25
CA ALA A 173 27.46 4.64 -2.93
C ALA A 173 26.59 3.88 -3.94
N LYS A 174 25.36 3.53 -3.55
CA LYS A 174 24.39 2.88 -4.45
C LYS A 174 23.91 3.76 -5.59
N LEU A 175 23.85 5.08 -5.40
CA LEU A 175 23.58 6.01 -6.51
C LEU A 175 24.78 6.08 -7.47
N SER A 176 26.00 5.94 -6.94
CA SER A 176 27.24 6.05 -7.69
C SER A 176 27.58 4.80 -8.52
N ASP A 177 26.90 3.67 -8.34
CA ASP A 177 27.04 2.48 -9.20
C ASP A 177 26.80 2.81 -10.69
N GLY A 178 25.98 3.83 -10.99
CA GLY A 178 25.78 4.34 -12.33
C GLY A 178 27.01 5.02 -12.96
N CYS A 179 28.02 5.41 -12.17
CA CYS A 179 29.23 6.08 -12.65
C CYS A 179 30.17 5.19 -13.47
N ALA A 180 29.96 3.87 -13.47
CA ALA A 180 30.68 2.97 -14.37
C ALA A 180 30.42 3.31 -15.86
N VAL A 181 29.21 3.78 -16.18
CA VAL A 181 28.78 4.04 -17.56
C VAL A 181 29.41 5.30 -18.14
N PRO A 182 29.34 6.49 -17.49
CA PRO A 182 30.02 7.68 -17.98
C PRO A 182 31.53 7.48 -18.10
N THR A 183 32.15 6.77 -17.16
CA THR A 183 33.59 6.49 -17.20
C THR A 183 33.96 5.69 -18.46
N ALA A 184 33.16 4.66 -18.78
CA ALA A 184 33.35 3.84 -19.98
C ALA A 184 33.05 4.62 -21.28
N LEU A 185 31.94 5.36 -21.34
CA LEU A 185 31.54 6.14 -22.52
C LEU A 185 32.49 7.30 -22.84
N THR A 186 33.14 7.86 -21.82
CA THR A 186 34.07 8.97 -21.99
C THR A 186 35.52 8.51 -22.16
N ASN A 187 35.78 7.20 -22.30
CA ASN A 187 37.13 6.63 -22.36
C ASN A 187 38.05 7.15 -21.24
N GLY A 188 37.48 7.39 -20.05
CA GLY A 188 38.22 7.92 -18.90
C GLY A 188 38.45 9.43 -18.87
N LEU A 189 37.84 10.23 -19.76
CA LEU A 189 37.89 11.71 -19.64
C LEU A 189 37.22 12.20 -18.36
N ILE A 190 36.18 11.50 -17.89
CA ILE A 190 35.64 11.66 -16.55
C ILE A 190 36.12 10.47 -15.74
N SER A 191 36.95 10.71 -14.72
CA SER A 191 37.36 9.63 -13.83
C SER A 191 36.18 9.12 -13.01
N HIS A 192 36.20 7.84 -12.67
CA HIS A 192 35.17 7.26 -11.79
C HIS A 192 35.07 8.02 -10.47
N ALA A 193 36.21 8.43 -9.90
CA ALA A 193 36.27 9.21 -8.67
C ALA A 193 35.60 10.59 -8.80
N ASP A 194 35.78 11.28 -9.93
CA ASP A 194 35.14 12.57 -10.17
C ASP A 194 33.63 12.44 -10.31
N CYS A 195 33.16 11.39 -10.99
CA CYS A 195 31.73 11.09 -11.09
C CYS A 195 31.12 10.79 -9.72
N VAL A 196 31.75 9.92 -8.92
CA VAL A 196 31.30 9.60 -7.56
C VAL A 196 31.20 10.87 -6.72
N ARG A 197 32.24 11.72 -6.73
CA ARG A 197 32.25 12.98 -5.99
C ARG A 197 31.13 13.93 -6.43
N TYR A 198 30.86 14.02 -7.74
CA TYR A 198 29.76 14.82 -8.27
C TYR A 198 28.39 14.31 -7.80
N VAL A 199 28.17 13.00 -7.85
CA VAL A 199 26.92 12.35 -7.39
C VAL A 199 26.71 12.54 -5.89
N GLU A 200 27.75 12.32 -5.08
CA GLU A 200 27.70 12.52 -3.63
C GLU A 200 27.38 13.97 -3.27
N HIS A 201 28.04 14.92 -3.94
CA HIS A 201 27.81 16.34 -3.72
C HIS A 201 26.39 16.74 -4.10
N GLY A 202 25.90 16.31 -5.27
CA GLY A 202 24.53 16.55 -5.70
C GLY A 202 23.48 15.94 -4.76
N ALA A 203 23.70 14.72 -4.29
CA ALA A 203 22.85 14.06 -3.30
C ALA A 203 22.87 14.77 -1.94
N ALA A 204 24.00 15.34 -1.52
CA ALA A 204 24.09 16.15 -0.31
C ALA A 204 23.29 17.46 -0.44
N LEU A 205 23.43 18.17 -1.57
CA LEU A 205 22.65 19.38 -1.86
C LEU A 205 21.14 19.08 -1.90
N PHE A 206 20.75 17.99 -2.58
CA PHE A 206 19.36 17.53 -2.65
C PHE A 206 18.74 17.33 -1.26
N ARG A 207 19.50 16.79 -0.30
CA ARG A 207 19.04 16.51 1.07
C ARG A 207 19.04 17.76 1.95
N GLY A 208 20.12 18.55 1.87
CA GLY A 208 20.41 19.65 2.79
C GLY A 208 19.78 21.00 2.42
N GLN A 209 19.24 21.16 1.21
CA GLN A 209 18.66 22.43 0.76
C GLN A 209 17.14 22.36 0.61
N LEU A 210 16.48 23.48 0.92
CA LEU A 210 15.06 23.65 0.62
C LEU A 210 14.82 23.62 -0.90
N PRO A 211 13.73 23.00 -1.36
CA PRO A 211 13.44 22.91 -2.79
C PRO A 211 13.11 24.29 -3.35
N THR A 212 13.79 24.67 -4.43
CA THR A 212 13.46 25.84 -5.26
C THR A 212 12.71 25.37 -6.51
N PRO A 213 12.01 26.25 -7.25
CA PRO A 213 11.35 25.85 -8.49
C PRO A 213 12.27 25.14 -9.49
N GLU A 214 13.56 25.49 -9.51
CA GLU A 214 14.57 24.88 -10.39
C GLU A 214 15.06 23.51 -9.90
N THR A 215 15.15 23.31 -8.57
CA THR A 215 15.69 22.08 -7.97
C THR A 215 14.62 21.10 -7.50
N TRP A 216 13.33 21.42 -7.72
CA TRP A 216 12.19 20.66 -7.21
C TRP A 216 12.23 19.19 -7.65
N TRP A 217 12.40 18.97 -8.96
CA TRP A 217 12.51 17.64 -9.59
C TRP A 217 13.91 17.40 -10.15
N SER A 218 14.89 17.23 -9.26
CA SER A 218 16.23 16.79 -9.65
C SER A 218 16.27 15.28 -9.94
N THR A 219 17.27 14.80 -10.68
CA THR A 219 17.54 13.37 -10.89
C THR A 219 17.61 12.58 -9.58
N TYR A 220 18.14 13.19 -8.51
CA TYR A 220 18.20 12.60 -7.16
C TYR A 220 16.83 12.39 -6.51
N ALA A 221 15.81 13.15 -6.91
CA ALA A 221 14.45 13.02 -6.38
C ALA A 221 13.76 11.76 -6.90
N LEU A 222 14.16 11.27 -8.08
CA LEU A 222 13.51 10.16 -8.78
C LEU A 222 14.55 9.10 -9.16
N PRO A 223 15.19 8.42 -8.19
CA PRO A 223 16.09 7.33 -8.49
C PRO A 223 15.35 6.24 -9.27
N SER A 224 15.90 5.79 -10.39
CA SER A 224 15.22 4.90 -11.34
C SER A 224 14.76 3.59 -10.70
N ALA A 225 15.58 2.95 -9.87
CA ALA A 225 15.23 1.75 -9.13
C ALA A 225 14.08 1.99 -8.14
N GLY A 226 14.12 3.10 -7.39
CA GLY A 226 13.04 3.50 -6.49
C GLY A 226 11.73 3.79 -7.23
N LEU A 227 11.81 4.44 -8.39
CA LEU A 227 10.66 4.73 -9.26
C LEU A 227 10.07 3.45 -9.84
N ALA A 228 10.90 2.51 -10.31
CA ALA A 228 10.46 1.21 -10.81
C ALA A 228 9.74 0.41 -9.72
N ALA A 229 10.31 0.33 -8.51
CA ALA A 229 9.66 -0.28 -7.35
C ALA A 229 8.34 0.41 -7.01
N SER A 230 8.30 1.74 -7.11
CA SER A 230 7.09 2.51 -6.80
C SER A 230 5.95 2.24 -7.77
N LEU A 231 6.25 2.18 -9.06
CA LEU A 231 5.29 1.81 -10.10
C LEU A 231 4.83 0.36 -9.93
N LEU A 232 5.74 -0.57 -9.63
CA LEU A 232 5.41 -1.96 -9.37
C LEU A 232 4.44 -2.10 -8.18
N PHE A 233 4.74 -1.48 -7.04
CA PHE A 233 3.83 -1.49 -5.89
C PHE A 233 2.50 -0.80 -6.19
N ALA A 234 2.50 0.32 -6.91
CA ALA A 234 1.27 1.03 -7.28
C ALA A 234 0.34 0.12 -8.09
N LEU A 235 0.89 -0.51 -9.13
CA LEU A 235 0.13 -1.38 -10.03
C LEU A 235 -0.37 -2.64 -9.32
N THR A 236 0.48 -3.29 -8.54
CA THR A 236 0.13 -4.54 -7.84
C THR A 236 -0.85 -4.29 -6.69
N GLN A 237 -0.62 -3.28 -5.85
CA GLN A 237 -1.52 -2.98 -4.73
C GLN A 237 -2.88 -2.46 -5.20
N PHE A 238 -2.93 -1.66 -6.27
CA PHE A 238 -4.22 -1.25 -6.84
C PHE A 238 -4.98 -2.47 -7.41
N GLY A 239 -4.28 -3.40 -8.06
CA GLY A 239 -4.85 -4.69 -8.48
C GLY A 239 -5.42 -5.48 -7.29
N SER A 240 -4.68 -5.55 -6.18
CA SER A 240 -5.14 -6.13 -4.92
C SER A 240 -6.40 -5.45 -4.38
N VAL A 241 -6.53 -4.12 -4.47
CA VAL A 241 -7.75 -3.41 -4.06
C VAL A 241 -8.96 -3.89 -4.86
N LEU A 242 -8.82 -4.04 -6.18
CA LEU A 242 -9.89 -4.55 -7.05
C LEU A 242 -10.23 -6.00 -6.67
N PHE A 243 -9.23 -6.85 -6.49
CA PHE A 243 -9.40 -8.24 -6.11
C PHE A 243 -10.09 -8.39 -4.74
N VAL A 244 -9.63 -7.70 -3.70
CA VAL A 244 -10.23 -7.78 -2.36
C VAL A 244 -11.68 -7.29 -2.40
N LYS A 245 -11.99 -6.27 -3.20
CA LYS A 245 -13.37 -5.82 -3.43
C LYS A 245 -14.21 -6.95 -4.05
N THR A 246 -13.74 -7.66 -5.08
CA THR A 246 -14.50 -8.78 -5.67
C THR A 246 -14.76 -9.92 -4.68
N MET A 247 -13.84 -10.15 -3.74
CA MET A 247 -13.94 -11.27 -2.82
C MET A 247 -14.81 -10.99 -1.59
N ILE A 248 -14.77 -9.76 -1.07
CA ILE A 248 -15.38 -9.42 0.23
C ILE A 248 -16.61 -8.50 0.07
N ARG A 249 -16.42 -7.29 -0.45
CA ARG A 249 -17.43 -6.21 -0.35
C ARG A 249 -18.40 -6.17 -1.54
N GLU A 250 -17.87 -6.44 -2.73
CA GLU A 250 -18.57 -6.36 -4.02
C GLU A 250 -18.77 -7.78 -4.60
N ARG A 251 -18.93 -8.76 -3.70
CA ARG A 251 -19.02 -10.17 -4.08
C ARG A 251 -20.22 -10.42 -4.99
N GLY A 252 -19.99 -11.08 -6.11
CA GLY A 252 -21.00 -11.34 -7.14
C GLY A 252 -21.15 -10.23 -8.18
N ASN A 253 -20.52 -9.08 -8.01
CA ASN A 253 -20.58 -7.99 -8.99
C ASN A 253 -19.65 -8.27 -10.19
N ARG A 254 -20.24 -8.53 -11.36
CA ARG A 254 -19.51 -8.83 -12.61
C ARG A 254 -18.60 -7.68 -13.06
N ARG A 255 -18.94 -6.42 -12.75
CA ARG A 255 -18.12 -5.26 -13.15
C ARG A 255 -16.78 -5.27 -12.41
N TYR A 256 -16.80 -5.46 -11.10
CA TYR A 256 -15.57 -5.57 -10.32
C TYR A 256 -14.76 -6.82 -10.69
N LEU A 257 -15.42 -7.93 -11.01
CA LEU A 257 -14.72 -9.14 -11.46
C LEU A 257 -13.96 -8.90 -12.77
N ARG A 258 -14.63 -8.33 -13.77
CA ARG A 258 -14.00 -7.98 -15.05
C ARG A 258 -12.89 -6.94 -14.89
N ALA A 259 -13.10 -5.93 -14.05
CA ALA A 259 -12.07 -4.93 -13.75
C ALA A 259 -10.84 -5.58 -13.10
N SER A 260 -11.05 -6.49 -12.13
CA SER A 260 -9.97 -7.24 -11.49
C SER A 260 -9.22 -8.10 -12.51
N TRP A 261 -9.92 -8.86 -13.36
CA TRP A 261 -9.28 -9.70 -14.38
C TRP A 261 -8.54 -8.87 -15.42
N GLY A 262 -9.16 -7.81 -15.93
CA GLY A 262 -8.55 -6.90 -16.91
C GLY A 262 -7.29 -6.24 -16.36
N TRP A 263 -7.31 -5.77 -15.11
CA TRP A 263 -6.14 -5.17 -14.47
C TRP A 263 -4.98 -6.15 -14.33
N HIS A 264 -5.22 -7.36 -13.83
CA HIS A 264 -4.16 -8.36 -13.65
C HIS A 264 -3.69 -8.94 -15.00
N GLY A 265 -4.58 -9.06 -15.98
CA GLY A 265 -4.23 -9.44 -17.36
C GLY A 265 -3.35 -8.39 -18.04
N MET A 266 -3.69 -7.11 -17.88
CA MET A 266 -2.85 -5.99 -18.31
C MET A 266 -1.48 -6.03 -17.63
N LEU A 267 -1.43 -6.25 -16.32
CA LEU A 267 -0.16 -6.34 -15.58
C LEU A 267 0.71 -7.50 -16.11
N LEU A 268 0.13 -8.67 -16.36
CA LEU A 268 0.84 -9.80 -16.95
C LEU A 268 1.35 -9.46 -18.36
N ALA A 269 0.52 -8.84 -19.20
CA ALA A 269 0.91 -8.43 -20.54
C ALA A 269 2.05 -7.40 -20.53
N LEU A 270 2.04 -6.44 -19.59
CA LEU A 270 3.12 -5.47 -19.42
C LEU A 270 4.43 -6.13 -18.97
N CYS A 271 4.40 -7.02 -17.97
CA CYS A 271 5.59 -7.73 -17.51
C CYS A 271 6.15 -8.66 -18.59
N ALA A 272 5.30 -9.47 -19.22
CA ALA A 272 5.70 -10.37 -20.29
C ALA A 272 6.21 -9.59 -21.51
N GLY A 273 5.55 -8.47 -21.84
CA GLY A 273 5.94 -7.61 -22.95
C GLY A 273 7.30 -6.97 -22.72
N ALA A 274 7.54 -6.43 -21.53
CA ALA A 274 8.84 -5.88 -21.14
C ALA A 274 9.93 -6.96 -21.13
N TRP A 275 9.63 -8.16 -20.64
CA TRP A 275 10.58 -9.26 -20.62
C TRP A 275 10.94 -9.75 -22.03
N LEU A 276 9.93 -10.02 -22.88
CA LEU A 276 10.11 -10.63 -24.19
C LEU A 276 10.56 -9.64 -25.29
N PHE A 277 10.15 -8.37 -25.21
CA PHE A 277 10.30 -7.42 -26.31
C PHE A 277 11.07 -6.14 -25.96
N ALA A 278 11.45 -5.89 -24.70
CA ALA A 278 12.33 -4.75 -24.43
C ALA A 278 13.71 -5.01 -25.05
N ASP A 279 14.16 -4.11 -25.92
CA ASP A 279 15.52 -4.13 -26.43
C ASP A 279 16.51 -3.96 -25.25
N PRO A 280 17.54 -4.82 -25.12
CA PRO A 280 18.61 -4.65 -24.12
C PRO A 280 19.25 -3.25 -24.12
N SER A 281 19.24 -2.56 -25.26
CA SER A 281 19.83 -1.24 -25.46
C SER A 281 18.81 -0.08 -25.49
N GLY A 282 17.51 -0.39 -25.39
CA GLY A 282 16.43 0.56 -25.62
C GLY A 282 15.99 1.37 -24.40
N ARG A 283 15.04 2.30 -24.61
CA ARG A 283 14.45 3.18 -23.58
C ARG A 283 13.69 2.44 -22.45
N LEU A 284 13.49 1.13 -22.59
CA LEU A 284 12.86 0.25 -21.59
C LEU A 284 13.87 -0.62 -20.85
N ALA A 285 15.18 -0.48 -21.12
CA ALA A 285 16.24 -1.26 -20.46
C ALA A 285 16.24 -1.11 -18.92
N TRP A 286 15.74 0.01 -18.39
CA TRP A 286 15.57 0.21 -16.95
C TRP A 286 14.52 -0.73 -16.33
N LEU A 287 13.55 -1.25 -17.10
CA LEU A 287 12.62 -2.30 -16.63
C LEU A 287 13.33 -3.65 -16.46
N ARG A 288 14.47 -3.86 -17.12
CA ARG A 288 15.35 -5.02 -16.92
C ARG A 288 16.33 -4.84 -15.76
N GLY A 289 16.33 -3.68 -15.10
CA GLY A 289 17.09 -3.45 -13.87
C GLY A 289 18.61 -3.48 -14.06
N GLY A 290 19.12 -2.68 -15.01
CA GLY A 290 20.54 -2.29 -15.09
C GLY A 290 21.52 -3.45 -15.37
N TRP A 291 22.12 -3.43 -16.56
CA TRP A 291 23.34 -4.20 -16.90
C TRP A 291 23.25 -5.72 -16.71
N SER A 292 22.25 -6.37 -17.31
CA SER A 292 22.39 -7.77 -17.70
C SER A 292 23.12 -7.86 -19.04
N ASP A 293 24.19 -8.64 -19.07
CA ASP A 293 24.93 -9.01 -20.28
C ASP A 293 23.92 -9.54 -21.32
N PRO A 294 23.90 -9.06 -22.59
CA PRO A 294 22.90 -9.45 -23.60
C PRO A 294 22.81 -10.96 -23.86
N SER A 295 23.83 -11.70 -23.45
CA SER A 295 23.95 -13.16 -23.54
C SER A 295 23.33 -13.93 -22.37
N SER A 296 22.95 -13.24 -21.28
CA SER A 296 22.45 -13.85 -20.04
C SER A 296 20.92 -13.77 -19.95
N PHE A 297 20.30 -14.86 -19.50
CA PHE A 297 18.84 -14.93 -19.32
C PHE A 297 18.36 -13.88 -18.30
N ASP A 298 17.42 -13.02 -18.70
CA ASP A 298 16.84 -11.98 -17.83
C ASP A 298 15.91 -12.61 -16.77
N TRP A 299 16.51 -13.02 -15.66
CA TRP A 299 15.81 -13.61 -14.52
C TRP A 299 14.85 -12.62 -13.84
N LYS A 300 15.13 -11.31 -13.91
CA LYS A 300 14.29 -10.28 -13.29
C LYS A 300 12.96 -10.15 -14.02
N GLY A 301 13.00 -10.00 -15.34
CA GLY A 301 11.79 -9.96 -16.18
C GLY A 301 10.97 -11.26 -16.08
N CYS A 302 11.64 -12.41 -16.04
CA CYS A 302 11.00 -13.71 -15.81
C CYS A 302 10.25 -13.74 -14.47
N MET A 303 10.94 -13.39 -13.37
CA MET A 303 10.35 -13.36 -12.03
C MET A 303 9.13 -12.43 -11.95
N MET A 304 9.22 -11.21 -12.50
CA MET A 304 8.08 -10.28 -12.53
C MET A 304 6.88 -10.82 -13.32
N THR A 305 7.16 -11.52 -14.42
CA THR A 305 6.14 -12.18 -15.24
C THR A 305 5.47 -13.32 -14.48
N VAL A 306 6.26 -14.16 -13.78
CA VAL A 306 5.74 -15.22 -12.92
C VAL A 306 4.88 -14.65 -11.79
N VAL A 307 5.32 -13.60 -11.11
CA VAL A 307 4.52 -12.92 -10.08
C VAL A 307 3.21 -12.40 -10.67
N ALA A 308 3.25 -11.71 -11.81
CA ALA A 308 2.04 -11.23 -12.47
C ALA A 308 1.08 -12.37 -12.88
N ALA A 309 1.62 -13.50 -13.35
CA ALA A 309 0.84 -14.69 -13.68
C ALA A 309 0.20 -15.30 -12.42
N CYS A 310 0.92 -15.40 -11.31
CA CYS A 310 0.36 -15.84 -10.02
C CYS A 310 -0.75 -14.90 -9.54
N LEU A 311 -0.58 -13.58 -9.69
CA LEU A 311 -1.61 -12.59 -9.34
C LEU A 311 -2.86 -12.72 -10.22
N LEU A 312 -2.70 -12.97 -11.53
CA LEU A 312 -3.83 -13.23 -12.41
C LEU A 312 -4.53 -14.55 -12.07
N LEU A 313 -3.76 -15.62 -11.87
CA LEU A 313 -4.28 -16.93 -11.50
C LEU A 313 -5.11 -16.86 -10.22
N ARG A 314 -4.61 -16.18 -9.17
CA ARG A 314 -5.37 -16.00 -7.91
C ARG A 314 -6.65 -15.19 -8.15
N ALA A 315 -6.60 -14.17 -9.01
CA ALA A 315 -7.74 -13.32 -9.32
C ALA A 315 -8.84 -14.05 -10.10
N ILE A 316 -8.51 -15.14 -10.78
CA ILE A 316 -9.46 -16.02 -11.48
C ILE A 316 -9.96 -17.14 -10.56
N VAL A 317 -9.03 -17.90 -9.96
CA VAL A 317 -9.33 -19.12 -9.20
C VAL A 317 -10.14 -18.82 -7.95
N LEU A 318 -9.76 -17.81 -7.15
CA LEU A 318 -10.40 -17.57 -5.86
C LEU A 318 -11.87 -17.14 -5.99
N PRO A 319 -12.27 -16.24 -6.92
CA PRO A 319 -13.69 -15.97 -7.16
C PRO A 319 -14.48 -17.19 -7.65
N ILE A 320 -13.88 -18.07 -8.46
CA ILE A 320 -14.54 -19.31 -8.93
C ILE A 320 -14.76 -20.26 -7.76
N VAL A 321 -13.74 -20.53 -6.95
CA VAL A 321 -13.84 -21.36 -5.75
C VAL A 321 -14.86 -20.76 -4.76
N ALA A 322 -14.90 -19.42 -4.65
CA ALA A 322 -15.84 -18.71 -3.78
C ALA A 322 -17.31 -18.89 -4.18
N LYS A 323 -17.61 -19.30 -5.43
CA LYS A 323 -18.99 -19.63 -5.83
C LYS A 323 -19.49 -20.90 -5.15
N ASN A 324 -18.60 -21.88 -4.97
CA ASN A 324 -18.94 -23.21 -4.46
C ASN A 324 -18.61 -23.37 -2.97
N ARG A 325 -17.71 -22.55 -2.41
CA ARG A 325 -17.32 -22.59 -0.99
C ARG A 325 -17.22 -21.17 -0.42
N ARG A 326 -17.82 -20.93 0.76
CA ARG A 326 -17.68 -19.64 1.46
C ARG A 326 -16.25 -19.49 2.01
N LEU A 327 -15.39 -18.79 1.27
CA LEU A 327 -14.06 -18.41 1.74
C LEU A 327 -14.16 -17.35 2.84
N LYS A 328 -13.47 -17.58 3.97
CA LYS A 328 -13.37 -16.64 5.08
C LYS A 328 -12.49 -15.45 4.69
N PRO A 329 -12.76 -14.22 5.19
CA PRO A 329 -11.93 -13.04 4.91
C PRO A 329 -10.44 -13.22 5.23
N ILE A 330 -10.12 -14.03 6.25
CA ILE A 330 -8.73 -14.30 6.63
C ILE A 330 -7.94 -15.04 5.53
N ALA A 331 -8.57 -15.95 4.80
CA ALA A 331 -7.92 -16.67 3.71
C ALA A 331 -7.56 -15.71 2.56
N VAL A 332 -8.46 -14.78 2.24
CA VAL A 332 -8.18 -13.71 1.29
C VAL A 332 -7.03 -12.84 1.77
N GLY A 333 -7.03 -12.45 3.06
CA GLY A 333 -5.94 -11.67 3.67
C GLY A 333 -4.59 -12.38 3.64
N MET A 334 -4.53 -13.69 3.84
CA MET A 334 -3.29 -14.47 3.72
C MET A 334 -2.77 -14.49 2.29
N THR A 335 -3.65 -14.65 1.29
CA THR A 335 -3.22 -14.59 -0.12
C THR A 335 -2.69 -13.21 -0.50
N GLU A 336 -3.29 -12.13 0.04
CA GLU A 336 -2.77 -10.77 -0.12
C GLU A 336 -1.39 -10.60 0.51
N LEU A 337 -1.21 -11.11 1.73
CA LEU A 337 0.09 -11.10 2.41
C LEU A 337 1.17 -11.77 1.55
N SER A 338 0.91 -12.99 1.07
CA SER A 338 1.83 -13.74 0.21
C SER A 338 2.14 -12.98 -1.09
N SER A 339 1.12 -12.41 -1.74
CA SER A 339 1.30 -11.61 -2.96
C SER A 339 2.17 -10.38 -2.74
N ASN A 340 1.96 -9.62 -1.66
CA ASN A 340 2.79 -8.45 -1.38
C ASN A 340 4.24 -8.82 -1.04
N LEU A 341 4.46 -9.97 -0.38
CA LEU A 341 5.82 -10.47 -0.11
C LEU A 341 6.57 -10.87 -1.39
N LEU A 342 5.88 -11.51 -2.35
CA LEU A 342 6.46 -11.82 -3.65
C LEU A 342 6.82 -10.55 -4.44
N VAL A 343 5.95 -9.55 -4.41
CA VAL A 343 6.22 -8.24 -5.04
C VAL A 343 7.39 -7.54 -4.35
N PHE A 344 7.47 -7.61 -3.02
CA PHE A 344 8.61 -7.08 -2.28
C PHE A 344 9.91 -7.76 -2.70
N ALA A 345 9.96 -9.09 -2.71
CA ALA A 345 11.13 -9.84 -3.15
C ALA A 345 11.53 -9.48 -4.59
N ALA A 346 10.55 -9.32 -5.49
CA ALA A 346 10.80 -8.88 -6.86
C ALA A 346 11.34 -7.44 -6.93
N SER A 347 10.86 -6.55 -6.06
CA SER A 347 11.28 -5.14 -6.05
C SER A 347 12.70 -4.93 -5.50
N VAL A 348 13.16 -5.78 -4.59
CA VAL A 348 14.51 -5.65 -4.01
C VAL A 348 15.59 -6.07 -5.01
N ALA A 349 15.21 -6.79 -6.06
CA ALA A 349 16.11 -7.17 -7.14
C ALA A 349 16.38 -6.04 -8.16
N PHE A 350 15.83 -4.84 -7.97
CA PHE A 350 16.05 -3.71 -8.87
C PHE A 350 17.46 -3.13 -8.78
#